data_AF-A0A7S1NV66-F1
#
_entry.id   AF-A0A7S1NV66-F1
#
_cell.length_a   1.000
_cell.length_b   1.000
_cell.length_c   1.000
_cell.angle_alpha   90.00
_cell.angle_beta   90.00
_cell.angle_gamma   90.00
#
_symmetry.space_group_name_H-M   'P 1'
#
loop_
_entity.id
_entity.type
_entity.pdbx_description
1 polymer ?
#
loop_
_entity_poly.entity_id
_entity_poly.type
_entity_poly.pdbx_seq_one_letter_code
_entity_poly.pdbx_strand_id
1 'polypeptide(L)'
;SRIDVRIRNRVVFWVAGVVVITLVFNGSCCGLVAKWLGLLKVSPTKQRMLDAACSRLRVWALEAVSELQKEPEMRGANWEYIRTQCIPTPPGRDPHAAPTAVVVQPPPTPKPGPGPENTSDHGPRDFSFSYEESATWLGDTDSEDEDGDDDDDGAAAAAHALWTHLKEEETSLAELRERVIQGIRNHVGHQNLHYLLSPRELRVLKEACDLAADSSGQPLNIWPEVLKYCGGGWVFRVGKLMQCFKSELVTFCEIHMYAESVGTAISLIAALQHSATQPWLMGLQDGAAGQVGQQMGQTLAKEISRNVLEAKQYVLALQSSFPQ
;
A
#
# COMPACT_ATOMS: atom_id res chain seq x y z
N SER A 1 -29.04 -2.36 49.33
CA SER A 1 -30.00 -1.26 49.10
C SER A 1 -30.91 -1.63 47.94
N ARG A 2 -32.23 -1.78 48.17
CA ARG A 2 -33.19 -2.00 47.07
C ARG A 2 -33.52 -0.65 46.46
N ILE A 3 -33.07 -0.41 45.23
CA ILE A 3 -33.44 0.78 44.46
C ILE A 3 -34.94 0.74 44.22
N ASP A 4 -35.61 1.86 44.45
CA ASP A 4 -37.05 2.00 44.24
C ASP A 4 -37.42 1.59 42.80
N VAL A 5 -38.36 0.67 42.68
CA VAL A 5 -38.78 0.08 41.40
C VAL A 5 -39.26 1.16 40.43
N ARG A 6 -39.84 2.25 40.92
CA ARG A 6 -40.34 3.37 40.11
C ARG A 6 -39.19 4.14 39.47
N ILE A 7 -38.08 4.33 40.19
CA ILE A 7 -36.87 4.99 39.68
C ILE A 7 -36.24 4.11 38.60
N ARG A 8 -36.08 2.82 38.87
CA ARG A 8 -35.55 1.85 37.90
C ARG A 8 -36.36 1.85 36.60
N ASN A 9 -37.70 1.80 36.69
CA ASN A 9 -38.55 1.79 35.51
C ASN A 9 -38.47 3.10 34.71
N ARG A 10 -38.34 4.25 35.37
CA ARG A 10 -38.11 5.54 34.68
C ARG A 10 -36.77 5.55 33.96
N VAL A 11 -35.70 5.08 34.59
CA VAL A 11 -34.38 5.02 33.97
C VAL A 11 -34.42 4.10 32.74
N VAL A 12 -35.00 2.91 32.86
CA VAL A 12 -35.14 1.98 31.72
C VAL A 12 -35.95 2.61 30.58
N PHE A 13 -37.05 3.30 30.89
CA PHE A 13 -37.87 3.98 29.89
C PHE A 13 -37.09 5.09 29.17
N TRP A 14 -36.32 5.91 29.89
CA TRP A 14 -35.50 6.96 29.31
C TRP A 14 -34.36 6.41 28.45
N VAL A 15 -33.66 5.37 28.92
CA VAL A 15 -32.59 4.72 28.16
C VAL A 15 -33.14 4.12 26.86
N ALA A 16 -34.26 3.38 26.95
CA ALA A 16 -34.91 2.83 25.77
C ALA A 16 -35.36 3.93 24.79
N GLY A 17 -35.91 5.04 25.29
CA GLY A 17 -36.30 6.18 24.47
C GLY A 17 -35.12 6.82 23.74
N VAL A 18 -34.00 7.05 24.43
CA VAL A 18 -32.78 7.62 23.83
C VAL A 18 -32.20 6.68 22.77
N VAL A 19 -32.17 5.37 23.02
CA VAL A 19 -31.70 4.39 22.02
C VAL A 19 -32.56 4.40 20.76
N VAL A 20 -33.89 4.40 20.92
CA VAL A 20 -34.82 4.46 19.78
C VAL A 20 -34.66 5.75 18.99
N ILE A 21 -34.57 6.90 19.66
CA ILE A 21 -34.37 8.20 19.00
C ILE A 21 -33.05 8.21 18.23
N THR A 22 -31.97 7.72 18.85
CA THR A 22 -30.65 7.66 18.21
C THR A 22 -30.66 6.73 17.00
N LEU A 23 -31.32 5.58 17.08
CA LEU A 23 -31.48 4.66 15.94
C LEU A 23 -32.28 5.28 14.80
N VAL A 24 -33.41 5.93 15.11
CA VAL A 24 -34.24 6.59 14.09
C VAL A 24 -33.48 7.75 13.44
N PHE A 25 -32.79 8.56 14.24
CA PHE A 25 -32.04 9.71 13.73
C PHE A 25 -30.84 9.27 12.90
N ASN A 26 -30.03 8.33 13.40
CA ASN A 26 -28.88 7.81 12.66
C ASN A 26 -29.33 7.06 11.40
N GLY A 27 -30.35 6.21 11.49
CA GLY A 27 -30.86 5.46 10.33
C GLY A 27 -31.40 6.38 9.23
N SER A 28 -32.17 7.40 9.60
CA SER A 28 -32.75 8.35 8.63
C SER A 28 -31.73 9.37 8.09
N CYS A 29 -30.79 9.83 8.94
CA CYS A 29 -29.81 10.83 8.54
C CYS A 29 -28.63 10.24 7.76
N CYS A 30 -28.21 8.99 8.01
CA CYS A 30 -27.06 8.40 7.32
C CYS A 30 -27.21 8.40 5.80
N GLY A 31 -28.41 8.09 5.27
CA GLY A 31 -28.66 8.11 3.82
C GLY A 31 -28.58 9.52 3.23
N LEU A 32 -29.13 10.52 3.94
CA LEU A 32 -29.09 11.92 3.54
C LEU A 32 -27.66 12.47 3.59
N VAL A 33 -26.93 12.19 4.67
CA VAL A 33 -25.54 12.60 4.85
C VAL A 33 -24.65 11.93 3.81
N ALA A 34 -24.82 10.63 3.53
CA ALA A 34 -24.07 9.94 2.49
C ALA A 34 -24.38 10.48 1.08
N LYS A 35 -25.63 10.88 0.82
CA LYS A 35 -26.03 11.54 -0.43
C LYS A 35 -25.41 12.94 -0.53
N TRP A 36 -25.46 13.71 0.54
CA TRP A 36 -24.97 15.09 0.60
C TRP A 36 -23.44 15.16 0.49
N LEU A 37 -22.73 14.27 1.16
CA LEU A 37 -21.27 14.10 1.03
C LEU A 37 -20.85 13.50 -0.32
N GLY A 38 -21.81 13.12 -1.18
CA GLY A 38 -21.51 12.49 -2.46
C GLY A 38 -20.86 11.11 -2.34
N LEU A 39 -20.88 10.49 -1.16
CA LEU A 39 -20.38 9.13 -0.93
C LEU A 39 -21.19 8.09 -1.72
N LEU A 40 -22.47 8.39 -1.98
CA LEU A 40 -23.33 7.58 -2.85
C LEU A 40 -23.08 7.82 -4.34
N LYS A 41 -22.29 8.84 -4.73
CA LYS A 41 -21.94 9.09 -6.11
C LYS A 41 -20.79 8.17 -6.50
N VAL A 42 -21.14 7.00 -7.02
CA VAL A 42 -20.17 6.09 -7.64
C VAL A 42 -19.44 6.88 -8.74
N SER A 43 -18.10 6.88 -8.70
CA SER A 43 -17.33 7.57 -9.73
C SER A 43 -17.62 6.94 -11.11
N PRO A 44 -17.62 7.71 -12.20
CA PRO A 44 -17.94 7.18 -13.53
C PRO A 44 -16.99 6.03 -13.91
N THR A 45 -15.75 6.04 -13.43
CA THR A 45 -14.79 4.94 -13.60
C THR A 45 -15.23 3.68 -12.84
N LYS A 46 -15.63 3.80 -11.57
CA LYS A 46 -16.14 2.65 -10.79
C LYS A 46 -17.43 2.11 -11.38
N GLN A 47 -18.28 2.98 -11.93
CA GLN A 47 -19.52 2.55 -12.58
C GLN A 47 -19.22 1.75 -13.85
N ARG A 48 -18.29 2.20 -14.70
CA ARG A 48 -17.82 1.41 -15.86
C ARG A 48 -17.20 0.07 -15.45
N MET A 49 -16.47 0.03 -14.34
CA MET A 49 -15.91 -1.23 -13.82
C MET A 49 -17.01 -2.18 -13.33
N LEU A 50 -18.02 -1.66 -12.63
CA LEU A 50 -19.20 -2.42 -12.21
C LEU A 50 -19.98 -2.94 -13.42
N ASP A 51 -20.22 -2.10 -14.43
CA ASP A 51 -20.91 -2.49 -15.67
C ASP A 51 -20.13 -3.58 -16.42
N ALA A 52 -18.81 -3.45 -16.49
CA ALA A 52 -17.94 -4.48 -17.08
C ALA A 52 -17.96 -5.79 -16.29
N ALA A 53 -17.94 -5.72 -14.95
CA ALA A 53 -18.01 -6.89 -14.08
C ALA A 53 -19.38 -7.59 -14.18
N CYS A 54 -20.48 -6.84 -14.15
CA CYS A 54 -21.83 -7.36 -14.36
C CYS A 54 -21.98 -8.01 -15.74
N SER A 55 -21.39 -7.41 -16.78
CA SER A 55 -21.41 -7.97 -18.13
C SER A 55 -20.66 -9.30 -18.20
N ARG A 56 -19.50 -9.42 -17.54
CA ARG A 56 -18.75 -10.68 -17.45
C ARG A 56 -19.49 -11.75 -16.67
N LEU A 57 -20.01 -11.41 -15.49
CA LEU A 57 -20.82 -12.32 -14.68
C LEU A 57 -22.04 -12.83 -15.45
N ARG A 58 -22.66 -11.98 -16.27
CA ARG A 58 -23.78 -12.37 -17.14
C ARG A 58 -23.35 -13.38 -18.19
N VAL A 59 -22.22 -13.17 -18.87
CA VAL A 59 -21.71 -14.13 -19.87
C VAL A 59 -21.45 -15.49 -19.21
N TRP A 60 -20.79 -15.50 -18.05
CA TRP A 60 -20.55 -16.73 -17.29
C TRP A 60 -21.84 -17.39 -16.80
N ALA A 61 -22.82 -16.61 -16.33
CA ALA A 61 -24.11 -17.15 -15.92
C ALA A 61 -24.86 -17.79 -17.10
N LEU A 62 -24.81 -17.18 -18.29
CA LEU A 62 -25.41 -17.74 -19.50
C LEU A 62 -24.71 -19.02 -19.95
N GLU A 63 -23.39 -19.05 -19.89
CA GLU A 63 -22.58 -20.23 -20.21
C GLU A 63 -22.88 -21.37 -19.22
N ALA A 64 -22.87 -21.09 -17.92
CA ALA A 64 -23.22 -22.06 -16.88
C ALA A 64 -24.65 -22.59 -17.03
N VAL A 65 -25.62 -21.72 -17.36
CA VAL A 65 -27.00 -22.15 -17.66
C VAL A 65 -27.05 -23.03 -18.90
N SER A 66 -26.22 -22.77 -19.91
CA SER A 66 -26.15 -23.59 -21.12
C SER A 66 -25.53 -24.96 -20.89
N GLU A 67 -24.55 -25.07 -19.97
CA GLU A 67 -23.98 -26.34 -19.55
C GLU A 67 -24.99 -27.14 -18.70
N LEU A 68 -25.63 -26.49 -17.72
CA LEU A 68 -26.67 -27.13 -16.89
C LEU A 68 -27.86 -27.63 -17.71
N GLN A 69 -28.20 -26.98 -18.82
CA GLN A 69 -29.25 -27.45 -19.74
C GLN A 69 -28.92 -28.77 -20.43
N LYS A 70 -27.64 -29.13 -20.56
CA LYS A 70 -27.21 -30.41 -21.16
C LYS A 70 -27.35 -31.57 -20.19
N GLU A 71 -27.44 -31.30 -18.88
CA GLU A 71 -27.55 -32.34 -17.87
C GLU A 71 -28.94 -32.99 -17.89
N PRO A 72 -29.03 -34.34 -17.95
CA PRO A 72 -30.30 -35.05 -18.06
C PRO A 72 -31.20 -34.86 -16.83
N GLU A 73 -30.61 -34.56 -15.67
CA GLU A 73 -31.30 -34.30 -14.40
C GLU A 73 -32.09 -32.98 -14.42
N MET A 74 -31.66 -32.02 -15.23
CA MET A 74 -32.25 -30.68 -15.31
C MET A 74 -33.35 -30.54 -16.38
N ARG A 75 -33.79 -31.63 -17.02
CA ARG A 75 -34.81 -31.62 -18.08
C ARG A 75 -36.17 -31.04 -17.67
N GLY A 76 -36.48 -31.05 -16.37
CA GLY A 76 -37.73 -30.49 -15.82
C GLY A 76 -37.64 -29.04 -15.35
N ALA A 77 -36.47 -28.40 -15.43
CA ALA A 77 -36.29 -27.05 -14.90
C ALA A 77 -36.98 -25.98 -15.77
N ASN A 78 -37.58 -24.97 -15.13
CA ASN A 78 -38.16 -23.82 -15.84
C ASN A 78 -37.06 -22.83 -16.26
N TRP A 79 -36.42 -23.12 -17.38
CA TRP A 79 -35.32 -22.32 -17.91
C TRP A 79 -35.72 -20.89 -18.28
N GLU A 80 -36.98 -20.65 -18.63
CA GLU A 80 -37.49 -19.33 -18.96
C GLU A 80 -37.55 -18.44 -17.71
N TYR A 81 -38.02 -19.00 -16.60
CA TYR A 81 -37.98 -18.34 -15.30
C TYR A 81 -36.54 -18.03 -14.86
N ILE A 82 -35.62 -18.99 -15.02
CA ILE A 82 -34.20 -18.80 -14.65
C ILE A 82 -33.56 -17.68 -15.49
N ARG A 83 -33.82 -17.63 -16.81
CA ARG A 83 -33.27 -16.58 -17.68
C ARG A 83 -33.81 -15.20 -17.34
N THR A 84 -35.09 -15.10 -16.98
CA THR A 84 -35.75 -13.81 -16.72
C THR A 84 -35.48 -13.28 -15.32
N GLN A 85 -35.39 -14.14 -14.32
CA GLN A 85 -35.29 -13.73 -12.90
C GLN A 85 -33.87 -13.80 -12.34
N CYS A 86 -33.03 -14.73 -12.81
CA CYS A 86 -31.71 -14.95 -12.22
C CYS A 86 -30.57 -14.27 -12.98
N ILE A 87 -30.79 -13.85 -14.23
CA ILE A 87 -29.76 -13.21 -15.05
C ILE A 87 -30.05 -11.70 -15.11
N PRO A 88 -29.28 -10.87 -14.38
CA PRO A 88 -29.56 -9.44 -14.30
C PRO A 88 -29.51 -8.78 -15.69
N THR A 89 -30.59 -8.10 -16.05
CA THR A 89 -30.69 -7.29 -17.26
C THR A 89 -29.83 -6.03 -17.09
N PRO A 90 -28.95 -5.69 -18.05
CA PRO A 90 -28.15 -4.48 -17.93
C PRO A 90 -29.06 -3.25 -17.77
N PRO A 91 -28.74 -2.33 -16.83
CA PRO A 91 -29.53 -1.14 -16.58
C PRO A 91 -29.56 -0.26 -17.83
N GLY A 92 -30.77 0.17 -18.24
CA GLY A 92 -30.98 1.04 -19.40
C GLY A 92 -31.31 0.32 -20.72
N ARG A 93 -31.48 -1.01 -20.72
CA ARG A 93 -32.03 -1.74 -21.86
C ARG A 93 -33.48 -2.12 -21.55
N ASP A 94 -34.43 -1.64 -22.36
CA ASP A 94 -35.83 -2.02 -22.19
C ASP A 94 -35.97 -3.55 -22.22
N PRO A 95 -36.57 -4.18 -21.18
CA PRO A 95 -36.70 -5.64 -21.10
C PRO A 95 -37.57 -6.22 -22.22
N HIS A 96 -38.30 -5.38 -22.94
CA HIS A 96 -39.15 -5.76 -24.07
C HIS A 96 -38.55 -5.40 -25.44
N ALA A 97 -37.39 -4.75 -25.51
CA ALA A 97 -36.73 -4.50 -26.78
C ALA A 97 -36.20 -5.84 -27.33
N ALA A 98 -36.65 -6.20 -28.54
CA ALA A 98 -36.21 -7.42 -29.22
C ALA A 98 -34.67 -7.49 -29.22
N PRO A 99 -34.08 -8.69 -29.01
CA PRO A 99 -32.64 -8.84 -28.92
C PRO A 99 -32.01 -8.43 -30.25
N THR A 100 -31.56 -7.18 -30.32
CA THR A 100 -30.66 -6.74 -31.38
C THR A 100 -29.38 -7.50 -31.12
N ALA A 101 -29.00 -8.38 -32.04
CA ALA A 101 -27.79 -9.19 -31.93
C ALA A 101 -26.62 -8.26 -31.59
N VAL A 102 -26.21 -8.28 -30.31
CA VAL A 102 -24.95 -7.67 -29.92
C VAL A 102 -23.93 -8.56 -30.56
N VAL A 103 -23.39 -8.11 -31.70
CA VAL A 103 -22.15 -8.65 -32.24
C VAL A 103 -21.13 -8.39 -31.15
N VAL A 104 -20.92 -9.39 -30.29
CA VAL A 104 -19.82 -9.44 -29.33
C VAL A 104 -18.59 -9.40 -30.21
N GLN A 105 -18.02 -8.22 -30.40
CA GLN A 105 -16.71 -8.12 -31.02
C GLN A 105 -15.80 -8.99 -30.17
N PRO A 106 -15.16 -10.02 -30.76
CA PRO A 106 -14.21 -10.83 -30.03
C PRO A 106 -13.18 -9.88 -29.39
N PRO A 107 -12.67 -10.21 -28.19
CA PRO A 107 -11.62 -9.40 -27.56
C PRO A 107 -10.55 -9.13 -28.61
N PRO A 108 -10.04 -7.88 -28.73
CA PRO A 108 -9.05 -7.55 -29.73
C PRO A 108 -7.92 -8.57 -29.59
N THR A 109 -7.73 -9.39 -30.63
CA THR A 109 -6.62 -10.32 -30.68
C THR A 109 -5.36 -9.53 -30.37
N PRO A 110 -4.56 -9.95 -29.38
CA PRO A 110 -3.29 -9.28 -29.10
C PRO A 110 -2.55 -9.18 -30.44
N LYS A 111 -2.21 -7.97 -30.86
CA LYS A 111 -1.39 -7.78 -32.06
C LYS A 111 -0.22 -8.73 -31.92
N PRO A 112 0.07 -9.58 -32.92
CA PRO A 112 1.26 -10.41 -32.88
C PRO A 112 2.42 -9.45 -32.64
N GLY A 113 3.07 -9.62 -31.48
CA GLY A 113 4.32 -8.92 -31.21
C GLY A 113 5.27 -9.23 -32.37
N PRO A 114 6.16 -8.30 -32.73
CA PRO A 114 7.22 -8.60 -33.69
C PRO A 114 7.87 -9.91 -33.26
N GLY A 115 7.95 -10.85 -34.20
CA GLY A 115 8.50 -12.18 -33.95
C GLY A 115 9.93 -12.09 -33.40
N PRO A 116 10.46 -13.19 -32.85
CA PRO A 116 11.83 -13.22 -32.32
C PRO A 116 12.81 -12.91 -33.47
N GLU A 117 13.19 -11.65 -33.55
CA GLU A 117 14.27 -11.19 -34.39
C GLU A 117 15.55 -11.79 -33.82
N ASN A 118 16.23 -12.54 -34.67
CA ASN A 118 17.37 -13.38 -34.35
C ASN A 118 18.58 -12.48 -34.05
N THR A 119 18.68 -11.94 -32.84
CA THR A 119 19.85 -11.18 -32.37
C THR A 119 20.86 -12.13 -31.73
N SER A 120 21.52 -12.91 -32.57
CA SER A 120 22.75 -13.62 -32.23
C SER A 120 23.97 -12.80 -32.65
N ASP A 121 24.13 -11.58 -32.12
CA ASP A 121 25.42 -10.87 -32.16
C ASP A 121 25.43 -9.64 -31.23
N HIS A 122 25.45 -9.84 -29.92
CA HIS A 122 25.88 -8.78 -28.99
C HIS A 122 26.76 -9.42 -27.90
N GLY A 123 28.06 -9.13 -27.99
CA GLY A 123 29.02 -9.37 -26.93
C GLY A 123 28.66 -8.64 -25.62
N PRO A 124 29.45 -8.83 -24.56
CA PRO A 124 29.17 -8.28 -23.25
C PRO A 124 29.04 -6.75 -23.34
N ARG A 125 27.87 -6.23 -22.97
CA ARG A 125 27.64 -4.79 -22.80
C ARG A 125 28.37 -4.34 -21.54
N ASP A 126 29.54 -3.76 -21.72
CA ASP A 126 30.17 -2.87 -20.75
C ASP A 126 29.23 -1.69 -20.49
N PHE A 127 28.61 -1.65 -19.31
CA PHE A 127 28.02 -0.44 -18.77
C PHE A 127 29.16 0.42 -18.21
N SER A 128 29.87 1.12 -19.10
CA SER A 128 30.67 2.27 -18.69
C SER A 128 29.75 3.49 -18.61
N PHE A 129 29.51 3.97 -17.39
CA PHE A 129 28.88 5.26 -17.18
C PHE A 129 29.97 6.32 -17.35
N SER A 130 30.01 6.99 -18.51
CA SER A 130 30.89 8.14 -18.71
C SER A 130 30.32 9.33 -17.96
N TYR A 131 30.91 9.64 -16.81
CA TYR A 131 30.70 10.90 -16.11
C TYR A 131 31.51 11.99 -16.82
N GLU A 132 31.06 12.38 -18.02
CA GLU A 132 31.62 13.54 -18.70
C GLU A 132 30.92 14.82 -18.21
N GLU A 133 31.74 15.60 -17.50
CA GLU A 133 31.98 17.00 -17.85
C GLU A 133 30.95 18.05 -17.41
N SER A 134 31.09 18.47 -16.15
CA SER A 134 30.77 19.85 -15.75
C SER A 134 31.73 20.31 -14.65
N ALA A 135 32.96 20.61 -15.06
CA ALA A 135 33.97 21.28 -14.25
C ALA A 135 34.80 22.25 -15.11
N THR A 136 34.15 23.08 -15.92
CA THR A 136 34.78 24.25 -16.56
C THR A 136 34.68 25.44 -15.62
N TRP A 137 35.57 25.50 -14.63
CA TRP A 137 35.97 26.73 -13.92
C TRP A 137 37.41 26.57 -13.46
N LEU A 138 38.31 26.33 -14.42
CA LEU A 138 39.74 26.61 -14.29
C LEU A 138 39.90 28.10 -14.60
N GLY A 139 40.14 28.88 -13.55
CA GLY A 139 40.79 30.17 -13.72
C GLY A 139 42.24 29.89 -14.06
N ASP A 140 42.69 30.43 -15.19
CA ASP A 140 44.09 30.54 -15.55
C ASP A 140 44.81 31.30 -14.43
N THR A 141 45.49 30.56 -13.55
CA THR A 141 46.57 31.09 -12.74
C THR A 141 47.86 30.70 -13.42
N ASP A 142 48.37 31.60 -14.24
CA ASP A 142 49.78 31.65 -14.66
C ASP A 142 50.63 31.70 -13.39
N SER A 143 51.09 30.54 -12.90
CA SER A 143 52.07 30.45 -11.82
C SER A 143 53.40 30.00 -12.41
N GLU A 144 54.28 31.00 -12.45
CA GLU A 144 55.70 30.97 -12.74
C GLU A 144 56.43 29.85 -11.97
N ASP A 145 57.27 29.12 -12.71
CA ASP A 145 58.47 28.37 -12.30
C ASP A 145 58.84 28.41 -10.79
N GLU A 146 58.24 27.51 -10.00
CA GLU A 146 58.76 27.14 -8.68
C GLU A 146 59.24 25.68 -8.70
N ASP A 147 60.55 25.52 -8.90
CA ASP A 147 61.30 24.30 -8.60
C ASP A 147 61.26 24.06 -7.07
N GLY A 148 60.24 23.36 -6.59
CA GLY A 148 59.99 23.16 -5.16
C GLY A 148 59.49 21.77 -4.81
N ASP A 149 60.41 20.93 -4.32
CA ASP A 149 60.23 19.79 -3.40
C ASP A 149 59.06 18.80 -3.68
N ASP A 150 59.36 17.77 -4.48
CA ASP A 150 58.51 16.63 -4.91
C ASP A 150 58.03 15.65 -3.79
N ASP A 151 58.03 16.02 -2.51
CA ASP A 151 57.87 15.06 -1.40
C ASP A 151 56.46 15.00 -0.75
N ASP A 152 55.45 15.76 -1.19
CA ASP A 152 54.12 15.81 -0.53
C ASP A 152 52.94 15.18 -1.33
N ASP A 153 53.18 14.66 -2.55
CA ASP A 153 52.13 14.07 -3.40
C ASP A 153 51.53 12.76 -2.85
N GLY A 154 52.25 12.07 -1.96
CA GLY A 154 51.82 10.79 -1.38
C GLY A 154 50.60 10.92 -0.45
N ALA A 155 50.47 12.02 0.28
CA ALA A 155 49.37 12.22 1.23
C ALA A 155 48.05 12.52 0.52
N ALA A 156 48.09 13.32 -0.54
CA ALA A 156 46.92 13.66 -1.35
C ALA A 156 46.36 12.42 -2.08
N ALA A 157 47.24 11.58 -2.66
CA ALA A 157 46.84 10.34 -3.32
C ALA A 157 46.17 9.34 -2.36
N ALA A 158 46.71 9.19 -1.15
CA ALA A 158 46.13 8.32 -0.12
C ALA A 158 44.75 8.82 0.36
N ALA A 159 44.59 10.14 0.54
CA ALA A 159 43.31 10.74 0.91
C ALA A 159 42.24 10.55 -0.18
N HIS A 160 42.62 10.72 -1.45
CA HIS A 160 41.73 10.49 -2.58
C HIS A 160 41.27 9.03 -2.67
N ALA A 161 42.21 8.07 -2.54
CA ALA A 161 41.89 6.64 -2.57
C ALA A 161 40.93 6.22 -1.44
N LEU A 162 41.07 6.82 -0.25
CA LEU A 162 40.16 6.57 0.87
C LEU A 162 38.77 7.17 0.63
N TRP A 163 38.71 8.37 0.04
CA TRP A 163 37.44 9.00 -0.32
C TRP A 163 36.68 8.22 -1.41
N THR A 164 37.38 7.72 -2.44
CA THR A 164 36.77 6.89 -3.49
C THR A 164 36.22 5.59 -2.92
N HIS A 165 36.95 4.93 -2.01
CA HIS A 165 36.48 3.71 -1.36
C HIS A 165 35.23 3.94 -0.51
N LEU A 166 35.18 5.02 0.28
CA LEU A 166 33.99 5.38 1.07
C LEU A 166 32.77 5.66 0.18
N LYS A 167 32.99 6.33 -0.95
CA LYS A 167 31.93 6.62 -1.92
C LYS A 167 31.40 5.34 -2.58
N GLU A 168 32.28 4.40 -2.94
CA GLU A 168 31.90 3.09 -3.46
C GLU A 168 31.09 2.28 -2.44
N GLU A 169 31.49 2.29 -1.16
CA GLU A 169 30.72 1.66 -0.08
C GLU A 169 29.33 2.29 0.08
N GLU A 170 29.23 3.62 0.04
CA GLU A 170 27.97 4.33 0.15
C GLU A 170 27.02 4.02 -1.02
N THR A 171 27.54 3.98 -2.25
CA THR A 171 26.76 3.60 -3.44
C THR A 171 26.26 2.16 -3.38
N SER A 172 27.12 1.23 -2.93
CA SER A 172 26.75 -0.19 -2.76
C SER A 172 25.67 -0.37 -1.70
N LEU A 173 25.75 0.39 -0.60
CA LEU A 173 24.74 0.38 0.46
C LEU A 173 23.40 0.98 -0.01
N ALA A 174 23.45 2.05 -0.81
CA ALA A 174 22.26 2.67 -1.39
C ALA A 174 21.53 1.71 -2.34
N GLU A 175 22.26 1.00 -3.21
CA GLU A 175 21.67 -0.02 -4.09
C GLU A 175 21.02 -1.16 -3.29
N LEU A 176 21.67 -1.61 -2.21
CA LEU A 176 21.12 -2.63 -1.32
C LEU A 176 19.83 -2.16 -0.65
N ARG A 177 19.78 -0.91 -0.17
CA ARG A 177 18.56 -0.32 0.39
C ARG A 177 17.44 -0.27 -0.64
N GLU A 178 17.72 0.17 -1.87
CA GLU A 178 16.74 0.21 -2.95
C GLU A 178 16.15 -1.18 -3.24
N ARG A 179 17.01 -2.21 -3.35
CA ARG A 179 16.55 -3.60 -3.52
C ARG A 179 15.66 -4.06 -2.37
N VAL A 180 16.01 -3.71 -1.13
CA VAL A 180 15.18 -4.04 0.03
C VAL A 180 13.83 -3.35 -0.01
N ILE A 181 13.81 -2.06 -0.34
CA ILE A 181 12.58 -1.27 -0.46
C ILE A 181 11.68 -1.87 -1.56
N GLN A 182 12.26 -2.25 -2.70
CA GLN A 182 11.52 -2.92 -3.76
C GLN A 182 10.98 -4.28 -3.32
N GLY A 183 11.74 -5.05 -2.53
CA GLY A 183 11.29 -6.29 -1.91
C GLY A 183 10.10 -6.08 -0.97
N ILE A 184 10.17 -5.06 -0.10
CA ILE A 184 9.07 -4.67 0.80
C ILE A 184 7.84 -4.27 -0.03
N ARG A 185 8.02 -3.42 -1.05
CA ARG A 185 6.94 -2.96 -1.94
C ARG A 185 6.24 -4.11 -2.66
N ASN A 186 7.00 -5.05 -3.21
CA ASN A 186 6.44 -6.24 -3.86
C ASN A 186 5.67 -7.10 -2.85
N HIS A 187 6.24 -7.31 -1.66
CA HIS A 187 5.60 -8.08 -0.59
C HIS A 187 4.26 -7.45 -0.17
N VAL A 188 4.23 -6.14 0.01
CA VAL A 188 3.03 -5.37 0.32
C VAL A 188 1.97 -5.49 -0.78
N GLY A 189 2.39 -5.49 -2.06
CA GLY A 189 1.52 -5.77 -3.19
C GLY A 189 0.88 -7.18 -3.11
N HIS A 190 1.64 -8.19 -2.69
CA HIS A 190 1.13 -9.54 -2.47
C HIS A 190 0.16 -9.61 -1.27
N GLN A 191 0.44 -8.94 -0.15
CA GLN A 191 -0.43 -8.91 1.02
C GLN A 191 -1.81 -8.31 0.72
N ASN A 192 -1.88 -7.35 -0.20
CA ASN A 192 -3.16 -6.80 -0.68
C ASN A 192 -4.03 -7.85 -1.39
N LEU A 193 -3.43 -8.83 -2.08
CA LEU A 193 -4.20 -9.93 -2.70
C LEU A 193 -4.87 -10.82 -1.64
N HIS A 194 -4.34 -10.85 -0.43
CA HIS A 194 -4.88 -11.59 0.71
C HIS A 194 -5.86 -10.78 1.57
N TYR A 195 -6.22 -9.55 1.17
CA TYR A 195 -7.10 -8.65 1.92
C TYR A 195 -6.61 -8.32 3.34
N LEU A 196 -5.31 -8.45 3.59
CA LEU A 196 -4.69 -8.14 4.89
C LEU A 196 -4.40 -6.64 5.07
N LEU A 197 -4.37 -5.90 3.96
CA LEU A 197 -4.25 -4.46 3.92
C LEU A 197 -5.45 -3.87 3.20
N SER A 198 -6.05 -2.84 3.78
CA SER A 198 -7.03 -2.00 3.10
C SER A 198 -6.37 -1.22 1.95
N PRO A 199 -7.13 -0.79 0.93
CA PRO A 199 -6.60 0.00 -0.18
C PRO A 199 -5.93 1.32 0.23
N ARG A 200 -6.32 1.87 1.39
CA ARG A 200 -5.74 3.09 1.95
C ARG A 200 -4.36 2.82 2.53
N GLU A 201 -4.24 1.79 3.35
CA GLU A 201 -2.98 1.37 3.98
C GLU A 201 -1.95 0.97 2.92
N LEU A 202 -2.39 0.26 1.88
CA LEU A 202 -1.56 -0.08 0.73
C LEU A 202 -0.95 1.17 0.06
N ARG A 203 -1.76 2.23 -0.12
CA ARG A 203 -1.30 3.47 -0.76
C ARG A 203 -0.27 4.19 0.10
N VAL A 204 -0.56 4.35 1.39
CA VAL A 204 0.35 4.98 2.36
C VAL A 204 1.67 4.25 2.41
N LEU A 205 1.63 2.92 2.45
CA LEU A 205 2.84 2.11 2.53
C LEU A 205 3.65 2.17 1.23
N LYS A 206 2.98 2.14 0.09
CA LYS A 206 3.64 2.31 -1.20
C LYS A 206 4.32 3.67 -1.32
N GLU A 207 3.64 4.74 -0.91
CA GLU A 207 4.18 6.10 -0.90
C GLU A 207 5.37 6.23 0.06
N ALA A 208 5.30 5.63 1.25
CA ALA A 208 6.44 5.58 2.17
C ALA A 208 7.63 4.79 1.60
N CYS A 209 7.38 3.71 0.85
CA CYS A 209 8.43 2.98 0.14
C CYS A 209 9.03 3.81 -1.00
N ASP A 210 8.21 4.50 -1.79
CA ASP A 210 8.67 5.36 -2.88
C ASP A 210 9.56 6.50 -2.34
N LEU A 211 9.16 7.17 -1.24
CA LEU A 211 9.98 8.20 -0.58
C LEU A 211 11.29 7.65 0.00
N ALA A 212 11.26 6.43 0.54
CA ALA A 212 12.47 5.76 1.03
C ALA A 212 13.41 5.39 -0.13
N ALA A 213 12.88 5.03 -1.30
CA ALA A 213 13.67 4.71 -2.49
C ALA A 213 14.36 5.95 -3.05
N ASP A 214 13.65 7.09 -3.09
CA ASP A 214 14.22 8.39 -3.48
C ASP A 214 15.36 8.84 -2.54
N SER A 215 15.38 8.31 -1.32
CA SER A 215 16.35 8.63 -0.27
C SER A 215 17.29 7.46 0.06
N SER A 216 17.63 6.60 -0.91
CA SER A 216 18.41 5.37 -0.69
C SER A 216 19.81 5.61 -0.08
N GLY A 217 20.39 6.80 -0.23
CA GLY A 217 21.62 7.20 0.46
C GLY A 217 21.45 7.37 1.98
N GLN A 218 20.22 7.60 2.46
CA GLN A 218 19.93 7.74 3.89
C GLN A 218 19.50 6.39 4.52
N PRO A 219 19.62 6.27 5.86
CA PRO A 219 19.11 5.10 6.57
C PRO A 219 17.62 4.88 6.30
N LEU A 220 17.19 3.62 6.19
CA LEU A 220 15.77 3.29 5.99
C LEU A 220 14.92 3.93 7.09
N ASN A 221 14.04 4.85 6.69
CA ASN A 221 13.13 5.59 7.56
C ASN A 221 11.68 5.47 7.05
N ILE A 222 11.22 4.23 6.84
CA ILE A 222 9.86 3.95 6.35
C ILE A 222 8.83 4.32 7.42
N TRP A 223 9.12 4.01 8.69
CA TRP A 223 8.17 4.20 9.77
C TRP A 223 7.79 5.66 10.04
N PRO A 224 8.73 6.63 10.12
CA PRO A 224 8.38 8.05 10.23
C PRO A 224 7.46 8.56 9.13
N GLU A 225 7.65 8.12 7.88
CA GLU A 225 6.75 8.48 6.78
C GLU A 225 5.36 7.88 6.96
N VAL A 226 5.27 6.58 7.32
CA VAL A 226 3.99 5.93 7.65
C VAL A 226 3.29 6.66 8.81
N LEU A 227 4.03 7.07 9.84
CA LEU A 227 3.50 7.83 10.97
C LEU A 227 2.90 9.18 10.56
N LYS A 228 3.44 9.88 9.56
CA LYS A 228 2.83 11.13 9.06
C LYS A 228 1.41 10.88 8.54
N TYR A 229 1.15 9.71 7.97
CA TYR A 229 -0.16 9.31 7.46
C TYR A 229 -1.07 8.68 8.52
N CYS A 230 -0.54 7.82 9.39
CA CYS A 230 -1.30 7.18 10.47
C CYS A 230 -1.65 8.16 11.59
N GLY A 231 -0.68 9.00 11.95
CA GLY A 231 -0.77 9.95 13.05
C GLY A 231 -1.11 11.36 12.61
N GLY A 232 -1.60 11.54 11.37
CA GLY A 232 -1.89 12.85 10.78
C GLY A 232 -2.42 13.76 11.85
N GLY A 233 -1.67 14.83 12.20
CA GLY A 233 -1.79 15.54 13.47
C GLY A 233 -3.21 16.01 13.83
N TRP A 234 -4.12 15.96 12.87
CA TRP A 234 -5.56 15.98 13.06
C TRP A 234 -6.12 14.92 14.02
N VAL A 235 -5.73 13.64 14.00
CA VAL A 235 -6.31 12.63 14.93
C VAL A 235 -5.97 12.97 16.38
N PHE A 236 -4.72 13.37 16.65
CA PHE A 236 -4.32 13.80 17.99
C PHE A 236 -4.93 15.15 18.39
N ARG A 237 -5.02 16.11 17.45
CA ARG A 237 -5.67 17.42 17.68
C ARG A 237 -7.18 17.28 17.87
N VAL A 238 -7.83 16.41 17.10
CA VAL A 238 -9.26 16.12 17.17
C VAL A 238 -9.56 15.30 18.40
N GLY A 239 -8.76 14.29 18.76
CA GLY A 239 -8.94 13.57 20.03
C GLY A 239 -8.83 14.51 21.24
N LYS A 240 -7.87 15.45 21.23
CA LYS A 240 -7.75 16.46 22.29
C LYS A 240 -8.92 17.47 22.29
N LEU A 241 -9.43 17.84 21.13
CA LEU A 241 -10.62 18.70 20.99
C LEU A 241 -11.89 17.96 21.41
N MET A 242 -11.99 16.68 21.06
CA MET A 242 -13.12 15.81 21.33
C MET A 242 -13.15 15.33 22.78
N GLN A 243 -12.01 15.27 23.48
CA GLN A 243 -11.96 15.11 24.93
C GLN A 243 -12.74 16.19 25.69
N CYS A 244 -12.94 17.38 25.10
CA CYS A 244 -13.82 18.40 25.66
C CYS A 244 -15.32 18.03 25.54
N PHE A 245 -15.66 17.16 24.60
CA PHE A 245 -17.01 16.67 24.36
C PHE A 245 -17.17 15.27 24.97
N LYS A 246 -17.59 15.21 26.24
CA LYS A 246 -17.96 13.98 26.98
C LYS A 246 -19.21 13.28 26.41
N SER A 247 -19.21 12.95 25.12
CA SER A 247 -20.27 12.19 24.49
C SER A 247 -19.79 10.77 24.23
N GLU A 248 -20.65 9.78 24.47
CA GLU A 248 -20.37 8.37 24.18
C GLU A 248 -20.04 8.12 22.69
N LEU A 249 -20.52 9.00 21.80
CA LEU A 249 -20.21 8.99 20.36
C LEU A 249 -18.74 9.32 20.06
N VAL A 250 -18.12 10.21 20.83
CA VAL A 250 -16.70 10.54 20.68
C VAL A 250 -15.84 9.33 20.99
N THR A 251 -16.13 8.63 22.10
CA THR A 251 -15.41 7.42 22.49
C THR A 251 -15.53 6.34 21.42
N PHE A 252 -16.70 6.18 20.79
CA PHE A 252 -16.89 5.23 19.70
C PHE A 252 -16.04 5.58 18.46
N CYS A 253 -16.03 6.85 18.04
CA CYS A 253 -15.20 7.31 16.91
C CYS A 253 -13.70 7.18 17.20
N GLU A 254 -13.27 7.50 18.42
CA GLU A 254 -11.88 7.33 18.86
C GLU A 254 -11.46 5.86 18.82
N ILE A 255 -12.29 4.95 19.35
CA ILE A 255 -12.03 3.50 19.31
C ILE A 255 -11.95 2.99 17.87
N HIS A 256 -12.84 3.43 16.97
CA HIS A 256 -12.82 2.97 15.58
C HIS A 256 -11.61 3.49 14.80
N MET A 257 -11.28 4.78 14.91
CA MET A 257 -10.07 5.34 14.29
C MET A 257 -8.81 4.67 14.85
N TYR A 258 -8.81 4.39 16.15
CA TYR A 258 -7.73 3.69 16.82
C TYR A 258 -7.55 2.27 16.30
N ALA A 259 -8.63 1.49 16.23
CA ALA A 259 -8.60 0.12 15.73
C ALA A 259 -8.07 0.05 14.29
N GLU A 260 -8.45 1.02 13.44
CA GLU A 260 -7.92 1.14 12.07
C GLU A 260 -6.42 1.45 12.11
N SER A 261 -5.98 2.46 12.88
CA SER A 261 -4.56 2.85 12.97
C SER A 261 -3.65 1.75 13.53
N VAL A 262 -4.12 1.01 14.54
CA VAL A 262 -3.40 -0.11 15.14
C VAL A 262 -3.37 -1.30 14.18
N GLY A 263 -4.47 -1.57 13.47
CA GLY A 263 -4.50 -2.56 12.40
C GLY A 263 -3.44 -2.30 11.35
N THR A 264 -3.36 -1.06 10.85
CA THR A 264 -2.34 -0.63 9.88
C THR A 264 -0.93 -0.86 10.41
N ALA A 265 -0.67 -0.42 11.65
CA ALA A 265 0.64 -0.54 12.28
C ALA A 265 1.06 -2.01 12.47
N ILE A 266 0.15 -2.87 12.92
CA ILE A 266 0.41 -4.31 13.11
C ILE A 266 0.69 -4.99 11.77
N SER A 267 -0.12 -4.74 10.74
CA SER A 267 0.09 -5.31 9.40
C SER A 267 1.43 -4.86 8.80
N LEU A 268 1.81 -3.59 9.02
CA LEU A 268 3.12 -3.08 8.62
C LEU A 268 4.28 -3.77 9.35
N ILE A 269 4.18 -3.88 10.68
CA ILE A 269 5.18 -4.58 11.50
C ILE A 269 5.34 -6.01 11.01
N ALA A 270 4.23 -6.71 10.74
CA ALA A 270 4.25 -8.07 10.23
C ALA A 270 4.93 -8.15 8.85
N ALA A 271 4.62 -7.23 7.94
CA ALA A 271 5.25 -7.16 6.61
C ALA A 271 6.76 -6.89 6.71
N LEU A 272 7.19 -5.91 7.50
CA LEU A 272 8.60 -5.57 7.70
C LEU A 272 9.37 -6.71 8.37
N GLN A 273 8.78 -7.31 9.41
CA GLN A 273 9.39 -8.44 10.12
C GLN A 273 9.49 -9.66 9.21
N HIS A 274 8.48 -9.92 8.36
CA HIS A 274 8.55 -11.01 7.42
C HIS A 274 9.57 -10.76 6.31
N SER A 275 9.65 -9.55 5.76
CA SER A 275 10.68 -9.15 4.79
C SER A 275 12.10 -9.29 5.37
N ALA A 276 12.30 -8.97 6.64
CA ALA A 276 13.58 -9.16 7.33
C ALA A 276 13.99 -10.64 7.46
N THR A 277 13.01 -11.55 7.48
CA THR A 277 13.24 -13.00 7.59
C THR A 277 13.35 -13.72 6.25
N GLN A 278 13.19 -13.03 5.12
CA GLN A 278 13.15 -13.69 3.83
C GLN A 278 14.52 -14.24 3.40
N PRO A 279 14.57 -15.43 2.77
CA PRO A 279 15.83 -16.09 2.37
C PRO A 279 16.69 -15.27 1.40
N TRP A 280 16.11 -14.37 0.59
CA TRP A 280 16.91 -13.53 -0.30
C TRP A 280 17.75 -12.50 0.46
N LEU A 281 17.30 -12.08 1.65
CA LEU A 281 18.09 -11.26 2.57
C LEU A 281 19.19 -12.09 3.25
N MET A 282 18.91 -13.37 3.52
CA MET A 282 19.90 -14.34 4.02
C MET A 282 20.95 -14.70 2.95
N GLY A 283 20.58 -14.70 1.67
CA GLY A 283 21.52 -14.93 0.57
C GLY A 283 22.62 -13.87 0.46
N LEU A 284 22.39 -12.67 1.01
CA LEU A 284 23.44 -11.66 1.20
C LEU A 284 24.41 -12.01 2.34
N GLN A 285 23.99 -12.83 3.31
CA GLN A 285 24.81 -13.26 4.44
C GLN A 285 25.65 -14.52 4.13
N ASP A 286 25.18 -15.39 3.24
CA ASP A 286 25.78 -16.71 2.95
C ASP A 286 27.11 -16.68 2.13
N GLY A 287 27.88 -15.60 2.23
CA GLY A 287 29.33 -15.62 1.96
C GLY A 287 29.77 -15.32 0.53
N ALA A 288 28.85 -15.18 -0.44
CA ALA A 288 29.21 -14.80 -1.81
C ALA A 288 29.65 -13.33 -1.95
N ALA A 289 29.23 -12.46 -1.04
CA ALA A 289 29.46 -11.00 -1.13
C ALA A 289 30.71 -10.49 -0.37
N GLY A 290 31.55 -11.40 0.15
CA GLY A 290 32.73 -11.02 0.94
C GLY A 290 32.39 -10.34 2.28
N GLN A 291 33.43 -9.88 2.98
CA GLN A 291 33.31 -9.26 4.31
C GLN A 291 32.53 -7.94 4.27
N VAL A 292 32.67 -7.17 3.19
CA VAL A 292 31.96 -5.90 2.96
C VAL A 292 30.45 -6.12 2.84
N GLY A 293 30.02 -7.12 2.06
CA GLY A 293 28.61 -7.48 1.93
C GLY A 293 27.97 -7.90 3.26
N GLN A 294 28.71 -8.59 4.13
CA GLN A 294 28.23 -8.94 5.47
C GLN A 294 28.02 -7.70 6.35
N GLN A 295 28.94 -6.73 6.32
CA GLN A 295 28.78 -5.48 7.10
C GLN A 295 27.60 -4.65 6.61
N MET A 296 27.42 -4.53 5.29
CA MET A 296 26.27 -3.84 4.70
C MET A 296 24.96 -4.54 5.07
N GLY A 297 24.91 -5.88 4.98
CA GLY A 297 23.76 -6.68 5.39
C GLY A 297 23.42 -6.52 6.87
N GLN A 298 24.42 -6.48 7.76
CA GLN A 298 24.22 -6.22 9.19
C GLN A 298 23.69 -4.80 9.46
N THR A 299 24.19 -3.80 8.74
CA THR A 299 23.73 -2.41 8.85
C THR A 299 22.26 -2.31 8.46
N LEU A 300 21.89 -2.92 7.33
CA LEU A 300 20.53 -2.95 6.82
C LEU A 300 19.57 -3.70 7.77
N ALA A 301 20.00 -4.84 8.32
CA ALA A 301 19.24 -5.58 9.32
C ALA A 301 18.98 -4.75 10.59
N LYS A 302 19.97 -3.97 11.05
CA LYS A 302 19.81 -3.03 12.18
C LYS A 302 18.81 -1.93 11.85
N GLU A 303 18.87 -1.35 10.65
CA GLU A 303 17.92 -0.31 10.21
C GLU A 303 16.48 -0.83 10.15
N ILE A 304 16.24 -2.02 9.58
CA ILE A 304 14.92 -2.65 9.55
C ILE A 304 14.43 -2.95 10.97
N SER A 305 15.31 -3.50 11.82
CA SER A 305 14.97 -3.81 13.22
C SER A 305 14.59 -2.55 14.00
N ARG A 306 15.27 -1.44 13.76
CA ARG A 306 14.92 -0.13 14.34
C ARG A 306 13.53 0.32 13.92
N ASN A 307 13.19 0.28 12.62
CA ASN A 307 11.84 0.62 12.13
C ASN A 307 10.76 -0.25 12.77
N VAL A 308 11.01 -1.57 12.88
CA VAL A 308 10.10 -2.51 13.54
C VAL A 308 9.93 -2.19 15.03
N LEU A 309 11.01 -1.84 15.72
CA LEU A 309 10.98 -1.48 17.14
C LEU A 309 10.21 -0.20 17.38
N GLU A 310 10.46 0.85 16.59
CA GLU A 310 9.73 2.13 16.68
C GLU A 310 8.23 1.93 16.43
N ALA A 311 7.88 1.09 15.46
CA ALA A 311 6.50 0.74 15.20
C ALA A 311 5.84 0.01 16.38
N LYS A 312 6.54 -0.95 16.99
CA LYS A 312 6.05 -1.64 18.20
C LYS A 312 5.89 -0.68 19.38
N GLN A 313 6.86 0.21 19.60
CA GLN A 313 6.79 1.23 20.66
C GLN A 313 5.61 2.17 20.47
N TYR A 314 5.32 2.58 19.23
CA TYR A 314 4.15 3.38 18.92
C TYR A 314 2.85 2.65 19.24
N VAL A 315 2.70 1.39 18.85
CA VAL A 315 1.52 0.57 19.17
C VAL A 315 1.35 0.41 20.68
N LEU A 316 2.44 0.19 21.43
CA LEU A 316 2.39 0.09 22.89
C LEU A 316 2.01 1.43 23.56
N ALA A 317 2.56 2.55 23.08
CA ALA A 317 2.22 3.88 23.57
C ALA A 317 0.75 4.24 23.26
N LEU A 318 0.26 3.79 22.11
CA LEU A 318 -1.14 3.87 21.73
C LEU A 318 -2.00 3.05 22.70
N GLN A 319 -1.65 1.79 22.98
CA GLN A 319 -2.39 0.92 23.90
C GLN A 319 -2.43 1.46 25.33
N SER A 320 -1.34 2.03 25.82
CA SER A 320 -1.28 2.59 27.19
C SER A 320 -2.06 3.89 27.35
N SER A 321 -2.38 4.58 26.26
CA SER A 321 -3.13 5.84 26.28
C SER A 321 -4.64 5.64 26.49
N PHE A 322 -5.14 4.40 26.38
CA PHE A 322 -6.55 4.09 26.59
C PHE A 322 -6.79 3.44 27.95
N PRO A 323 -7.76 3.93 28.75
CA PRO A 323 -8.16 3.27 29.98
C PRO A 323 -8.80 1.90 29.65
N GLN A 324 -8.35 0.85 30.34
CA GLN A 324 -8.96 -0.49 30.28
C GLN A 324 -10.37 -0.50 30.87
#